data_AF-A0A1F5DKQ1-F1
#
_entry.id   AF-A0A1F5DKQ1-F1
#
_cell.length_a   1.000
_cell.length_b   1.000
_cell.length_c   1.000
_cell.angle_alpha   90.00
_cell.angle_beta   90.00
_cell.angle_gamma   90.00
#
_symmetry.space_group_name_H-M   'P 1'
#
loop_
_entity.id
_entity.type
_entity.pdbx_description
1 polymer ?
#
loop_
_entity_poly.entity_id
_entity_poly.type
_entity_poly.pdbx_seq_one_letter_code
_entity_poly.pdbx_strand_id
1 'polypeptide(L)'
;MSKKKPFDPFENLVLDEYEQEIEDALNSGKLKPVPLSKKMIEKYSQIAKESLAKKKNINIRINLRTYLGLKKKAAKLGLPYQTLAGSILHQYASL
;
A
#
# COMPACT_ATOMS: atom_id res chain seq x y z
N MET A 1 -22.21 -16.69 -29.63
CA MET A 1 -20.79 -16.38 -29.39
C MET A 1 -20.63 -15.99 -27.93
N SER A 2 -19.90 -16.80 -27.16
CA SER A 2 -19.80 -16.71 -25.69
C SER A 2 -19.04 -15.45 -25.26
N LYS A 3 -19.61 -14.67 -24.33
CA LYS A 3 -18.99 -13.47 -23.77
C LYS A 3 -17.73 -13.88 -23.00
N LYS A 4 -16.54 -13.43 -23.43
CA LYS A 4 -15.29 -13.65 -22.68
C LYS A 4 -15.44 -13.03 -21.28
N LYS A 5 -15.16 -13.80 -20.23
CA LYS A 5 -15.10 -13.32 -18.85
C LYS A 5 -14.05 -12.20 -18.73
N PRO A 6 -14.28 -11.16 -17.91
CA PRO A 6 -13.29 -10.10 -17.69
C PRO A 6 -12.01 -10.70 -17.09
N PHE A 7 -10.85 -10.19 -17.54
CA PHE A 7 -9.54 -10.56 -17.02
C PHE A 7 -9.47 -10.23 -15.53
N ASP A 8 -9.22 -11.25 -14.71
CA ASP A 8 -8.97 -11.07 -13.28
C ASP A 8 -7.44 -11.04 -13.05
N PRO A 9 -6.87 -9.89 -12.65
CA PRO A 9 -5.43 -9.77 -12.39
C PRO A 9 -4.91 -10.65 -11.26
N PHE A 10 -5.81 -11.28 -10.48
CA PHE A 10 -5.49 -12.09 -9.32
C PHE A 10 -5.53 -13.60 -9.62
N GLU A 11 -5.95 -14.03 -10.82
CA GLU A 11 -5.91 -15.44 -11.21
C GLU A 11 -4.46 -15.95 -11.28
N ASN A 12 -4.11 -16.87 -10.38
CA ASN A 12 -2.79 -17.50 -10.21
C ASN A 12 -1.70 -16.61 -9.56
N LEU A 13 -2.09 -15.68 -8.69
CA LEU A 13 -1.13 -14.97 -7.84
C LEU A 13 -0.54 -15.93 -6.80
N VAL A 14 0.80 -15.96 -6.66
CA VAL A 14 1.45 -16.70 -5.57
C VAL A 14 1.38 -15.81 -4.33
N LEU A 15 0.48 -16.17 -3.42
CA LEU A 15 0.31 -15.50 -2.13
C LEU A 15 1.34 -16.02 -1.13
N ASP A 16 1.81 -15.16 -0.23
CA ASP A 16 2.55 -15.61 0.94
C ASP A 16 1.59 -16.22 2.00
N GLU A 17 2.16 -16.86 3.03
CA GLU A 17 1.36 -17.55 4.06
C GLU A 17 0.36 -16.61 4.76
N TYR A 18 0.73 -15.35 4.96
CA TYR A 18 -0.12 -14.35 5.60
C TYR A 18 -1.26 -13.89 4.68
N GLU A 19 -0.95 -13.65 3.41
CA GLU A 19 -1.93 -13.28 2.39
C GLU A 19 -2.95 -14.41 2.15
N GLN A 20 -2.49 -15.66 2.15
CA GLN A 20 -3.36 -16.83 1.99
C GLN A 20 -4.26 -17.06 3.20
N GLU A 21 -3.75 -16.84 4.43
CA GLU A 21 -4.58 -16.86 5.65
C GLU A 21 -5.71 -15.81 5.60
N ILE A 22 -5.45 -14.61 5.07
CA ILE A 22 -6.46 -13.57 4.91
C ILE A 22 -7.52 -13.99 3.89
N GLU A 23 -7.10 -14.55 2.75
CA GLU A 23 -8.00 -15.03 1.70
C GLU A 23 -8.92 -16.15 2.21
N ASP A 24 -8.35 -17.12 2.95
CA ASP A 24 -9.10 -18.20 3.56
C ASP A 24 -10.05 -17.69 4.65
N ALA A 25 -9.64 -16.71 5.45
CA ALA A 25 -10.49 -16.09 6.47
C ALA A 25 -11.66 -15.29 5.87
N LEU A 26 -11.46 -14.67 4.70
CA LEU A 26 -12.50 -14.00 3.91
C LEU A 26 -13.47 -15.02 3.31
N ASN A 27 -12.95 -16.03 2.61
CA ASN A 27 -13.74 -17.06 1.92
C ASN A 27 -14.53 -17.95 2.89
N SER A 28 -13.99 -18.21 4.08
CA SER A 28 -14.68 -18.97 5.13
C SER A 28 -15.79 -18.21 5.85
N GLY A 29 -16.01 -16.92 5.53
CA GLY A 29 -17.05 -16.10 6.14
C GLY A 29 -16.87 -15.83 7.64
N LYS A 30 -15.68 -16.16 8.18
CA LYS A 30 -15.33 -15.89 9.59
C LYS A 30 -15.19 -14.40 9.86
N LEU A 31 -14.74 -13.64 8.86
CA LEU A 31 -14.67 -12.19 8.88
C LEU A 31 -16.06 -11.59 8.60
N LYS A 32 -16.78 -11.22 9.66
CA LYS A 32 -18.04 -10.49 9.53
C LYS A 32 -17.75 -8.98 9.39
N PRO A 33 -18.27 -8.29 8.37
CA PRO A 33 -18.12 -6.85 8.27
C PRO A 33 -18.81 -6.20 9.48
N VAL A 34 -18.07 -5.37 10.19
CA VAL A 34 -18.65 -4.55 11.27
C VAL A 34 -19.65 -3.59 10.63
N PRO A 35 -20.92 -3.51 11.10
CA PRO A 35 -21.89 -2.58 10.55
C PRO A 35 -21.47 -1.15 10.88
N LEU A 36 -20.76 -0.52 9.94
CA LEU A 36 -20.38 0.89 10.00
C LEU A 36 -21.62 1.73 9.65
N SER A 37 -21.97 2.68 10.52
CA SER A 37 -23.01 3.66 10.20
C SER A 37 -22.56 4.55 9.03
N LYS A 38 -23.50 5.06 8.23
CA LYS A 38 -23.21 5.99 7.11
C LYS A 38 -22.32 7.16 7.55
N LYS A 39 -22.55 7.67 8.76
CA LYS A 39 -21.78 8.76 9.38
C LYS A 39 -20.33 8.37 9.69
N MET A 40 -20.08 7.12 10.09
CA MET A 40 -18.71 6.62 10.29
C MET A 40 -17.99 6.44 8.96
N ILE A 41 -18.67 5.91 7.94
CA ILE A 41 -18.10 5.75 6.59
C ILE A 41 -17.67 7.10 6.02
N GLU A 42 -18.53 8.12 6.11
CA GLU A 42 -18.21 9.48 5.70
C GLU A 42 -17.02 10.04 6.47
N LYS A 43 -17.00 9.87 7.80
CA LYS A 43 -15.90 10.33 8.65
C LYS A 43 -14.58 9.66 8.29
N TYR A 44 -14.54 8.35 8.12
CA TYR A 44 -13.32 7.63 7.75
C TYR A 44 -12.85 7.97 6.34
N SER A 45 -13.79 8.10 5.38
CA SER A 45 -13.50 8.57 4.03
C SER A 45 -12.88 9.97 4.06
N GLN A 46 -13.42 10.86 4.88
CA GLN A 46 -12.91 12.22 5.01
C GLN A 46 -11.52 12.26 5.65
N ILE A 47 -11.29 11.50 6.72
CA ILE A 47 -9.96 11.35 7.35
C ILE A 47 -8.93 10.81 6.35
N ALA A 48 -9.29 9.77 5.58
CA ALA A 48 -8.40 9.20 4.58
C ALA A 48 -8.03 10.22 3.49
N LYS A 49 -9.03 10.95 2.97
CA LYS A 49 -8.82 12.01 1.97
C LYS A 49 -7.91 13.12 2.49
N GLU A 50 -8.16 13.59 3.71
CA GLU A 50 -7.39 14.67 4.32
C GLU A 50 -5.95 14.25 4.64
N SER A 51 -5.74 13.01 5.09
CA SER A 51 -4.41 12.46 5.36
C SER A 51 -3.59 12.25 4.08
N LEU A 52 -4.23 11.77 3.01
CA LEU A 52 -3.56 11.57 1.71
C LEU A 52 -3.22 12.88 0.99
N ALA A 53 -4.00 13.94 1.21
CA ALA A 53 -3.83 15.22 0.54
C ALA A 53 -2.71 16.08 1.12
N LYS A 54 -2.37 15.94 2.41
CA LYS A 54 -1.37 16.78 3.08
C LYS A 54 0.06 16.31 2.80
N LYS A 55 0.58 16.64 1.62
CA LYS A 55 2.00 16.46 1.28
C LYS A 55 2.79 17.69 1.70
N LYS A 56 3.84 17.50 2.51
CA LYS A 56 4.80 18.57 2.85
C LYS A 56 6.15 18.25 2.23
N ASN A 57 6.74 19.22 1.54
CA ASN A 57 8.08 19.09 0.98
C ASN A 57 9.12 19.23 2.10
N ILE A 58 10.08 18.31 2.15
CA ILE A 58 11.18 18.29 3.12
C ILE A 58 12.51 18.22 2.33
N ASN A 59 13.47 19.05 2.69
CA ASN A 59 14.83 19.00 2.14
C ASN A 59 15.74 18.28 3.15
N ILE A 60 16.37 17.18 2.71
CA ILE A 60 17.29 16.38 3.55
C ILE A 60 18.67 16.41 2.90
N ARG A 61 19.68 16.82 3.66
CA ARG A 61 21.09 16.68 3.25
C ARG A 61 21.57 15.28 3.54
N ILE A 62 22.07 14.58 2.52
CA ILE A 62 22.67 13.26 2.64
C ILE A 62 24.01 13.25 1.91
N ASN A 63 24.93 12.38 2.36
CA ASN A 63 26.20 12.20 1.67
C ASN A 63 26.00 11.52 0.29
N LEU A 64 26.98 11.67 -0.59
CA LEU A 64 26.91 11.14 -1.96
C LEU A 64 26.80 9.61 -2.00
N ARG A 65 27.52 8.91 -1.09
CA ARG A 65 27.51 7.44 -1.01
C ARG A 65 26.10 6.90 -0.70
N THR A 66 25.40 7.52 0.25
CA THR A 66 24.02 7.17 0.64
C THR A 66 23.06 7.46 -0.50
N TYR A 67 23.20 8.60 -1.18
CA TYR A 67 22.37 8.93 -2.34
C TYR A 67 22.49 7.88 -3.46
N LEU A 68 23.72 7.47 -3.80
CA LEU A 68 23.97 6.43 -4.79
C LEU A 68 23.45 5.06 -4.35
N GLY A 69 23.64 4.71 -3.08
CA GLY A 69 23.11 3.47 -2.50
C GLY A 69 21.59 3.39 -2.56
N LEU A 70 20.91 4.49 -2.24
CA LEU A 70 19.45 4.60 -2.31
C LEU A 70 18.96 4.43 -3.76
N LYS A 71 19.59 5.10 -4.73
CA LYS A 71 19.28 4.93 -6.16
C LYS A 71 19.46 3.50 -6.63
N LYS A 72 20.57 2.85 -6.25
CA LYS A 72 20.84 1.45 -6.62
C LYS A 72 19.78 0.51 -6.04
N LYS A 73 19.39 0.70 -4.77
CA LYS A 73 18.37 -0.11 -4.11
C LYS A 73 16.98 0.11 -4.73
N ALA A 74 16.63 1.37 -5.02
CA ALA A 74 15.37 1.72 -5.67
C ALA A 74 15.27 1.10 -7.09
N ALA A 75 16.35 1.17 -7.88
CA ALA A 75 16.41 0.53 -9.19
C ALA A 75 16.22 -0.98 -9.12
N LYS A 76 16.83 -1.66 -8.12
CA LYS A 76 16.63 -3.11 -7.90
C LYS A 76 15.17 -3.46 -7.59
N LEU A 77 14.46 -2.57 -6.89
CA LEU A 77 13.06 -2.75 -6.53
C LEU A 77 12.10 -2.27 -7.64
N GLY A 78 12.60 -1.69 -8.74
CA GLY A 78 11.77 -1.11 -9.79
C GLY A 78 10.99 0.15 -9.35
N LEU A 79 11.47 0.85 -8.32
CA LEU A 79 10.81 2.03 -7.75
C LEU A 79 11.63 3.30 -7.98
N PRO A 80 10.99 4.49 -8.09
CA PRO A 80 11.70 5.77 -7.98
C PRO A 80 12.41 5.90 -6.63
N TYR A 81 13.61 6.48 -6.62
CA TYR A 81 14.38 6.63 -5.36
C TYR A 81 13.66 7.50 -4.33
N GLN A 82 12.88 8.49 -4.78
CA GLN A 82 12.07 9.34 -3.90
C GLN A 82 10.97 8.53 -3.20
N THR A 83 10.35 7.58 -3.91
CA THR A 83 9.33 6.68 -3.35
C THR A 83 9.94 5.79 -2.28
N LEU A 84 11.13 5.22 -2.53
CA LEU A 84 11.85 4.43 -1.52
C LEU A 84 12.26 5.28 -0.30
N ALA A 85 12.72 6.51 -0.51
CA ALA A 85 13.03 7.41 0.60
C ALA A 85 11.76 7.72 1.43
N GLY A 86 10.65 8.00 0.76
CA GLY A 86 9.36 8.26 1.40
C GLY A 86 8.84 7.05 2.18
N SER A 87 8.95 5.83 1.64
CA SER A 87 8.50 4.62 2.32
C SER A 87 9.33 4.32 3.58
N ILE A 88 10.65 4.55 3.52
CA ILE A 88 11.53 4.44 4.69
C ILE A 88 11.11 5.48 5.74
N LEU A 89 10.97 6.76 5.38
CA LEU A 89 10.55 7.79 6.32
C LEU A 89 9.19 7.47 6.96
N HIS A 90 8.24 6.97 6.18
CA HIS A 90 6.94 6.54 6.69
C HIS A 90 7.07 5.35 7.65
N GLN A 91 7.85 4.32 7.31
CA GLN A 91 8.07 3.15 8.17
C GLN A 91 8.70 3.54 9.52
N TYR A 92 9.60 4.53 9.52
CA TYR A 92 10.25 4.99 10.76
C TYR A 92 9.40 5.98 11.58
N ALA A 93 8.47 6.71 10.95
CA ALA A 93 7.65 7.72 11.62
C ALA A 93 6.28 7.21 12.07
N SER A 94 5.71 6.22 11.37
CA SER A 94 4.49 5.54 11.79
C SER A 94 4.82 4.51 12.87
N LEU A 95 4.75 4.96 14.14
CA LEU A 95 4.61 4.10 15.30
C LEU A 95 3.21 3.48 15.35
#